data_AF-A0A936A6A9-F1
#
_entry.id   AF-A0A936A6A9-F1
#
_cell.length_a   1.000
_cell.length_b   1.000
_cell.length_c   1.000
_cell.angle_alpha   90.00
_cell.angle_beta   90.00
_cell.angle_gamma   90.00
#
_symmetry.space_group_name_H-M   'P 1'
#
loop_
_entity.id
_entity.type
_entity.pdbx_description
1 polymer ?
#
loop_
_entity_poly.entity_id
_entity_poly.type
_entity_poly.pdbx_seq_one_letter_code
_entity_poly.pdbx_strand_id
1 'polypeptide(L)'
;MTEDDQLLISSAFKAFLNWLDSLKLRGIVQLPEISFESISLDETLQVDKDGLLHFNLSYLKLCSVKYFVTILLHEAYHVYINGIPNKRDAVRVRDFYQNQMMLHIDIEADYYVARFFSVHYKCSYEDYLQIYYSGSSAFLDEEVRPLKFERFVGSMLTICHFFKYHEMAIYRLSPESVRIYQTNPIAILHKGTHSETKKIKLSIEDLNTLQKIYHKPNEFGEAEYVYSMKTILENAIDGNFNIEPRVTFSS
;
A
#
# COMPACT_ATOMS: atom_id res chain seq x y z
N MET A 1 -11.42 -18.33 12.74
CA MET A 1 -9.96 -18.39 12.68
C MET A 1 -9.55 -19.71 13.28
N THR A 2 -8.83 -20.52 12.51
CA THR A 2 -8.28 -21.81 12.93
C THR A 2 -6.94 -21.59 13.66
N GLU A 3 -6.41 -22.62 14.33
CA GLU A 3 -5.05 -22.59 14.87
C GLU A 3 -4.00 -22.40 13.76
N ASP A 4 -4.24 -22.99 12.58
CA ASP A 4 -3.38 -22.84 11.40
C ASP A 4 -3.33 -21.38 10.92
N ASP A 5 -4.46 -20.68 10.93
CA ASP A 5 -4.53 -19.26 10.58
C ASP A 5 -3.68 -18.42 11.55
N GLN A 6 -3.80 -18.68 12.87
CA GLN A 6 -3.01 -17.97 13.89
C GLN A 6 -1.51 -18.20 13.72
N LEU A 7 -1.12 -19.45 13.42
CA LEU A 7 0.28 -19.82 13.20
C LEU A 7 0.82 -19.14 11.93
N LEU A 8 0.04 -19.11 10.85
CA LEU A 8 0.40 -18.43 9.61
C LEU A 8 0.60 -16.93 9.83
N ILE A 9 -0.35 -16.27 10.50
CA ILE A 9 -0.27 -14.84 10.80
C ILE A 9 0.95 -14.53 11.68
N SER A 10 1.13 -15.27 12.76
CA SER A 10 2.23 -15.08 13.71
C SER A 10 3.59 -15.31 13.07
N SER A 11 3.72 -16.35 12.24
CA SER A 11 4.97 -16.68 11.55
C SER A 11 5.30 -15.64 10.47
N ALA A 12 4.31 -15.20 9.69
CA ALA A 12 4.49 -14.15 8.70
C ALA A 12 4.93 -12.82 9.34
N PHE A 13 4.30 -12.43 10.45
CA PHE A 13 4.65 -11.22 11.19
C PHE A 13 6.09 -11.27 11.72
N LYS A 14 6.47 -12.36 12.41
CA LYS A 14 7.85 -12.52 12.91
C LYS A 14 8.88 -12.53 11.77
N ALA A 15 8.59 -13.22 10.67
CA ALA A 15 9.46 -13.27 9.50
C ALA A 15 9.62 -11.88 8.86
N PHE A 16 8.54 -11.09 8.79
CA PHE A 16 8.58 -9.72 8.27
C PHE A 16 9.45 -8.81 9.12
N LEU A 17 9.30 -8.86 10.44
CA LEU A 17 10.11 -8.04 11.35
C LEU A 17 11.59 -8.39 11.27
N ASN A 18 11.92 -9.69 11.28
CA ASN A 18 13.30 -10.15 11.09
C ASN A 18 13.87 -9.72 9.73
N TRP A 19 13.04 -9.68 8.69
CA TRP A 19 13.43 -9.20 7.37
C TRP A 19 13.70 -7.70 7.36
N LEU A 20 12.84 -6.88 7.97
CA LEU A 20 13.07 -5.43 8.14
C LEU A 20 14.35 -5.15 8.93
N ASP A 21 14.63 -5.95 9.96
CA ASP A 21 15.89 -5.91 10.72
C ASP A 21 17.10 -6.22 9.84
N SER A 22 17.00 -7.24 8.97
CA SER A 22 18.07 -7.59 8.02
C SER A 22 18.38 -6.48 7.02
N LEU A 23 17.38 -5.64 6.70
CA LEU A 23 17.52 -4.47 5.84
C LEU A 23 18.02 -3.23 6.58
N LYS A 24 18.20 -3.31 7.91
CA LYS A 24 18.55 -2.18 8.80
C LYS A 24 17.57 -1.01 8.70
N LEU A 25 16.30 -1.31 8.42
CA LEU A 25 15.25 -0.30 8.28
C LEU A 25 14.54 -0.03 9.60
N ARG A 26 14.60 -0.99 10.53
CA ARG A 26 13.84 -0.89 11.77
C ARG A 26 14.27 0.30 12.63
N GLY A 27 13.28 1.08 13.05
CA GLY A 27 13.48 2.17 14.01
C GLY A 27 13.84 1.66 15.42
N ILE A 28 13.96 2.60 16.36
CA ILE A 28 14.41 2.33 17.75
C ILE A 28 13.35 1.59 18.59
N VAL A 29 12.14 1.37 18.05
CA VAL A 29 11.00 0.80 18.78
C VAL A 29 11.26 -0.69 19.10
N GLN A 30 11.43 -0.99 20.39
CA GLN A 30 11.53 -2.37 20.90
C GLN A 30 10.26 -3.16 20.54
N LEU A 31 10.42 -4.48 20.34
CA LEU A 31 9.30 -5.35 20.02
C LEU A 31 8.30 -5.34 21.17
N PRO A 32 7.07 -4.86 20.98
CA PRO A 32 6.02 -5.25 21.88
C PRO A 32 5.71 -6.74 21.77
N GLU A 33 5.32 -7.34 22.89
CA GLU A 33 4.68 -8.64 22.83
C GLU A 33 3.38 -8.52 22.03
N ILE A 34 3.12 -9.53 21.20
CA ILE A 34 1.95 -9.56 20.32
C ILE A 34 0.81 -10.23 21.06
N SER A 35 -0.34 -9.56 21.16
CA SER A 35 -1.59 -10.17 21.58
C SER A 35 -2.59 -10.22 20.42
N PHE A 36 -3.28 -11.35 20.27
CA PHE A 36 -4.35 -11.53 19.30
C PHE A 36 -5.69 -11.39 19.99
N GLU A 37 -6.02 -10.17 20.42
CA GLU A 37 -7.29 -9.84 21.06
C GLU A 37 -8.19 -9.02 20.13
N SER A 38 -9.50 -9.18 20.25
CA SER A 38 -10.45 -8.37 19.49
C SER A 38 -10.49 -6.95 20.07
N ILE A 39 -9.91 -5.99 19.37
CA ILE A 39 -10.02 -4.56 19.69
C ILE A 39 -11.31 -3.95 19.14
N SER A 40 -11.55 -2.67 19.45
CA SER A 40 -12.69 -1.92 18.91
C SER A 40 -12.73 -2.02 17.39
N LEU A 41 -13.94 -2.09 16.82
CA LEU A 41 -14.17 -2.33 15.39
C LEU A 41 -13.54 -1.27 14.46
N ASP A 42 -13.16 -0.11 14.97
CA ASP A 42 -12.73 1.06 14.18
C ASP A 42 -11.21 1.15 13.96
N GLU A 43 -10.43 0.23 14.53
CA GLU A 43 -8.98 0.16 14.41
C GLU A 43 -8.57 -1.22 13.90
N THR A 44 -7.66 -1.26 12.93
CA THR A 44 -7.08 -2.51 12.40
C THR A 44 -6.01 -3.06 13.34
N LEU A 45 -5.24 -2.15 13.95
CA LEU A 45 -4.14 -2.41 14.84
C LEU A 45 -4.12 -1.31 15.92
N GLN A 46 -3.84 -1.69 17.16
CA GLN A 46 -3.66 -0.76 18.28
C GLN A 46 -2.46 -1.18 19.13
N VAL A 47 -1.68 -0.22 19.59
CA VAL A 47 -0.64 -0.43 20.61
C VAL A 47 -1.14 0.12 21.94
N ASP A 48 -1.25 -0.73 22.95
CA ASP A 48 -1.71 -0.30 24.28
C ASP A 48 -0.61 0.41 25.10
N LYS A 49 -0.95 0.76 26.35
CA LYS A 49 -0.05 1.51 27.25
C LYS A 49 1.13 0.69 27.75
N ASP A 50 0.98 -0.64 27.81
CA ASP A 50 2.04 -1.58 28.18
C ASP A 50 2.90 -1.94 26.96
N GLY A 51 2.55 -1.35 25.82
CA GLY A 51 3.21 -1.55 24.54
C GLY A 51 2.60 -2.69 23.74
N LEU A 52 1.68 -3.49 24.27
CA LEU A 52 1.19 -4.68 23.56
C LEU A 52 0.50 -4.31 22.25
N LEU A 53 0.82 -5.07 21.21
CA LEU A 53 0.22 -4.93 19.89
C LEU A 53 -1.04 -5.77 19.81
N HIS A 54 -2.16 -5.13 19.49
CA HIS A 54 -3.47 -5.75 19.36
C HIS A 54 -3.97 -5.65 17.92
N PHE A 55 -4.63 -6.71 17.43
CA PHE A 55 -5.12 -6.79 16.05
C PHE A 55 -6.61 -7.04 15.98
N ASN A 56 -7.30 -6.32 15.11
CA ASN A 56 -8.72 -6.54 14.91
C ASN A 56 -8.98 -7.76 14.00
N LEU A 57 -9.22 -8.90 14.64
CA LEU A 57 -9.50 -10.16 13.97
C LEU A 57 -10.87 -10.21 13.28
N SER A 58 -11.74 -9.21 13.45
CA SER A 58 -13.05 -9.21 12.78
C SER A 58 -12.93 -9.18 11.25
N TYR A 59 -11.87 -8.58 10.71
CA TYR A 59 -11.58 -8.52 9.27
C TYR A 59 -11.28 -9.88 8.64
N LEU A 60 -10.84 -10.88 9.42
CA LEU A 60 -10.59 -12.24 8.91
C LEU A 60 -11.85 -12.93 8.38
N LYS A 61 -13.05 -12.48 8.79
CA LYS A 61 -14.31 -13.00 8.26
C LYS A 61 -14.66 -12.41 6.90
N LEU A 62 -13.99 -11.34 6.49
CA LEU A 62 -14.32 -10.53 5.32
C LEU A 62 -13.31 -10.70 4.18
N CYS A 63 -12.14 -11.26 4.44
CA CYS A 63 -11.06 -11.42 3.47
C CYS A 63 -10.31 -12.74 3.66
N SER A 64 -9.47 -13.10 2.69
CA SER A 64 -8.55 -14.22 2.85
C SER A 64 -7.49 -13.95 3.93
N VAL A 65 -6.97 -15.02 4.56
CA VAL A 65 -5.90 -14.90 5.55
C VAL A 65 -4.65 -14.22 4.97
N LYS A 66 -4.32 -14.50 3.69
CA LYS A 66 -3.17 -13.86 3.03
C LYS A 66 -3.36 -12.35 2.89
N TYR A 67 -4.56 -11.91 2.54
CA TYR A 67 -4.87 -10.48 2.47
C TYR A 67 -4.86 -9.83 3.85
N PHE A 68 -5.42 -10.51 4.86
CA PHE A 68 -5.31 -10.03 6.25
C PHE A 68 -3.85 -9.88 6.68
N VAL A 69 -2.98 -10.82 6.31
CA VAL A 69 -1.53 -10.69 6.53
C VAL A 69 -0.97 -9.46 5.82
N THR A 70 -1.35 -9.15 4.58
CA THR A 70 -0.85 -7.91 3.93
C THR A 70 -1.19 -6.65 4.73
N ILE A 71 -2.39 -6.58 5.30
CA ILE A 71 -2.83 -5.46 6.15
C ILE A 71 -2.01 -5.42 7.45
N LEU A 72 -1.87 -6.58 8.10
CA LEU A 72 -1.11 -6.73 9.33
C LEU A 72 0.33 -6.24 9.17
N LEU A 73 0.99 -6.61 8.07
CA LEU A 73 2.36 -6.21 7.77
C LEU A 73 2.46 -4.73 7.39
N HIS A 74 1.45 -4.17 6.73
CA HIS A 74 1.36 -2.74 6.42
C HIS A 74 1.32 -1.92 7.72
N GLU A 75 0.42 -2.26 8.64
CA GLU A 75 0.33 -1.58 9.94
C GLU A 75 1.59 -1.79 10.80
N ALA A 76 2.19 -2.98 10.73
CA ALA A 76 3.49 -3.24 11.37
C ALA A 76 4.56 -2.27 10.84
N TYR A 77 4.61 -2.05 9.52
CA TYR A 77 5.56 -1.11 8.93
C TYR A 77 5.40 0.28 9.54
N HIS A 78 4.18 0.79 9.67
CA HIS A 78 3.93 2.08 10.32
C HIS A 78 4.40 2.15 11.76
N VAL A 79 4.13 1.11 12.55
CA VAL A 79 4.55 1.03 13.96
C VAL A 79 6.08 1.04 14.07
N TYR A 80 6.76 0.17 13.34
CA TYR A 80 8.19 -0.10 13.56
C TYR A 80 9.13 0.76 12.74
N ILE A 81 8.68 1.31 11.61
CA ILE A 81 9.50 2.13 10.72
C ILE A 81 9.13 3.60 10.88
N ASN A 82 7.84 3.92 10.83
CA ASN A 82 7.40 5.31 10.90
C ASN A 82 7.19 5.81 12.33
N GLY A 83 7.15 4.91 13.33
CA GLY A 83 6.86 5.28 14.71
C GLY A 83 5.44 5.79 14.91
N ILE A 84 4.49 5.25 14.13
CA ILE A 84 3.07 5.63 14.16
C ILE A 84 2.27 4.42 14.68
N PRO A 85 2.23 4.22 16.01
CA PRO A 85 1.67 2.99 16.58
C PRO A 85 0.15 2.99 16.67
N ASN A 86 -0.49 4.16 16.64
CA ASN A 86 -1.92 4.30 16.84
C ASN A 86 -2.54 5.32 15.88
N LYS A 87 -3.86 5.20 15.67
CA LYS A 87 -4.65 6.13 14.84
C LYS A 87 -4.52 7.60 15.25
N ARG A 88 -4.37 7.87 16.55
CA ARG A 88 -4.14 9.23 17.09
C ARG A 88 -2.80 9.81 16.63
N ASP A 89 -1.77 8.97 16.48
CA ASP A 89 -0.46 9.41 16.01
C ASP A 89 -0.48 9.67 14.50
N ALA A 90 -1.22 8.84 13.74
CA ALA A 90 -1.48 9.10 12.32
C ALA A 90 -2.22 10.44 12.11
N VAL A 91 -3.20 10.75 12.98
CA VAL A 91 -3.88 12.05 12.98
C VAL A 91 -2.89 13.20 13.24
N ARG A 92 -1.99 13.05 14.21
CA ARG A 92 -0.95 14.07 14.46
C ARG A 92 -0.05 14.27 13.25
N VAL A 93 0.48 13.20 12.66
CA VAL A 93 1.34 13.29 11.46
C VAL A 93 0.61 14.00 10.32
N ARG A 94 -0.66 13.66 10.10
CA ARG A 94 -1.51 14.35 9.12
C ARG A 94 -1.67 15.83 9.44
N ASP A 95 -1.94 16.18 10.69
CA ASP A 95 -2.17 17.56 11.10
C ASP A 95 -0.88 18.41 10.99
N PHE A 96 0.30 17.81 11.19
CA PHE A 96 1.60 18.49 11.04
C PHE A 96 2.12 18.54 9.61
N TYR A 97 2.00 17.46 8.84
CA TYR A 97 2.64 17.29 7.53
C TYR A 97 1.65 17.19 6.36
N GLN A 98 0.37 17.39 6.63
CA GLN A 98 -0.74 17.27 5.68
C GLN A 98 -0.96 15.84 5.14
N ASN A 99 -2.02 15.66 4.36
CA ASN A 99 -2.41 14.36 3.80
C ASN A 99 -1.38 13.75 2.83
N GLN A 100 -0.50 14.57 2.22
CA GLN A 100 0.48 14.11 1.23
C GLN A 100 1.59 13.25 1.86
N MET A 101 1.97 13.56 3.11
CA MET A 101 2.93 12.73 3.83
C MET A 101 2.33 11.38 4.21
N MET A 102 1.09 11.36 4.70
CA MET A 102 0.37 10.12 5.00
C MET A 102 0.22 9.23 3.74
N LEU A 103 -0.12 9.82 2.59
CA LEU A 103 -0.19 9.10 1.33
C LEU A 103 1.18 8.49 0.95
N HIS A 104 2.28 9.21 1.19
CA HIS A 104 3.61 8.69 0.89
C HIS A 104 3.99 7.49 1.75
N ILE A 105 3.78 7.57 3.07
CA ILE A 105 4.14 6.50 3.98
C ILE A 105 3.27 5.25 3.80
N ASP A 106 1.97 5.41 3.48
CA ASP A 106 1.08 4.29 3.18
C ASP A 106 1.56 3.54 1.91
N ILE A 107 1.92 4.29 0.85
CA ILE A 107 2.44 3.70 -0.40
C ILE A 107 3.78 3.00 -0.16
N GLU A 108 4.63 3.58 0.69
CA GLU A 108 5.89 2.96 1.08
C GLU A 108 5.66 1.65 1.84
N ALA A 109 4.74 1.63 2.80
CA ALA A 109 4.36 0.42 3.52
C ALA A 109 3.89 -0.68 2.56
N ASP A 110 2.99 -0.35 1.62
CA ASP A 110 2.50 -1.27 0.58
C ASP A 110 3.64 -1.85 -0.27
N TYR A 111 4.63 -1.03 -0.64
CA TYR A 111 5.83 -1.48 -1.36
C TYR A 111 6.62 -2.53 -0.56
N TYR A 112 6.90 -2.28 0.72
CA TYR A 112 7.68 -3.21 1.54
C TYR A 112 6.93 -4.51 1.81
N VAL A 113 5.60 -4.46 1.97
CA VAL A 113 4.77 -5.66 2.07
C VAL A 113 4.86 -6.47 0.77
N ALA A 114 4.66 -5.86 -0.40
CA ALA A 114 4.76 -6.57 -1.67
C ALA A 114 6.16 -7.18 -1.90
N ARG A 115 7.21 -6.43 -1.57
CA ARG A 115 8.59 -6.91 -1.65
C ARG A 115 8.85 -8.08 -0.70
N PHE A 116 8.32 -8.05 0.53
CA PHE A 116 8.42 -9.18 1.44
C PHE A 116 7.78 -10.43 0.87
N PHE A 117 6.56 -10.32 0.34
CA PHE A 117 5.85 -11.45 -0.28
C PHE A 117 6.62 -12.04 -1.46
N SER A 118 7.19 -11.19 -2.31
CA SER A 118 8.03 -11.63 -3.42
C SER A 118 9.29 -12.38 -2.96
N VAL A 119 10.02 -11.82 -1.97
CA VAL A 119 11.29 -12.40 -1.52
C VAL A 119 11.08 -13.70 -0.73
N HIS A 120 10.14 -13.71 0.21
CA HIS A 120 9.94 -14.78 1.18
C HIS A 120 8.97 -15.86 0.72
N TYR A 121 7.91 -15.49 0.01
CA TYR A 121 6.89 -16.44 -0.46
C TYR A 121 6.97 -16.71 -1.96
N LYS A 122 7.96 -16.13 -2.67
CA LYS A 122 8.11 -16.25 -4.13
C LYS A 122 6.85 -15.85 -4.90
N CYS A 123 6.07 -14.94 -4.31
CA CYS A 123 4.86 -14.38 -4.88
C CYS A 123 5.22 -13.68 -6.20
N SER A 124 4.55 -14.02 -7.31
CA SER A 124 4.60 -13.23 -8.56
C SER A 124 3.76 -11.95 -8.44
N TYR A 125 3.80 -11.09 -9.46
CA TYR A 125 2.92 -9.91 -9.48
C TYR A 125 1.44 -10.32 -9.54
N GLU A 126 1.13 -11.32 -10.37
CA GLU A 126 -0.22 -11.89 -10.50
C GLU A 126 -0.69 -12.52 -9.19
N ASP A 127 0.17 -13.30 -8.52
CA ASP A 127 -0.15 -13.86 -7.20
C ASP A 127 -0.49 -12.74 -6.19
N TYR A 128 0.26 -11.63 -6.23
CA TYR A 128 0.00 -10.49 -5.35
C TYR A 128 -1.31 -9.78 -5.68
N LEU A 129 -1.64 -9.62 -6.97
CA LEU A 129 -2.93 -9.07 -7.40
C LEU A 129 -4.10 -9.98 -7.02
N GLN A 130 -3.93 -11.32 -7.06
CA GLN A 130 -4.92 -12.27 -6.57
C GLN A 130 -5.14 -12.15 -5.05
N ILE A 131 -4.05 -12.01 -4.28
CA ILE A 131 -4.15 -11.71 -2.85
C ILE A 131 -4.96 -10.44 -2.64
N TYR A 132 -4.66 -9.37 -3.39
CA TYR A 132 -5.37 -8.09 -3.27
C TYR A 132 -6.86 -8.21 -3.64
N TYR A 133 -7.18 -8.92 -4.73
CA TYR A 133 -8.56 -9.20 -5.12
C TYR A 133 -9.33 -9.89 -3.99
N SER A 134 -8.74 -10.91 -3.36
CA SER A 134 -9.37 -11.75 -2.33
C SER A 134 -9.80 -11.03 -1.04
N GLY A 135 -9.40 -9.76 -0.85
CA GLY A 135 -9.86 -8.94 0.26
C GLY A 135 -10.28 -7.52 -0.11
N SER A 136 -10.27 -7.19 -1.40
CA SER A 136 -10.70 -5.90 -1.91
C SER A 136 -12.13 -5.51 -1.51
N SER A 137 -13.00 -6.49 -1.27
CA SER A 137 -14.39 -6.30 -0.84
C SER A 137 -14.56 -6.09 0.67
N ALA A 138 -13.55 -6.41 1.48
CA ALA A 138 -13.61 -6.25 2.94
C ALA A 138 -13.53 -4.77 3.38
N PHE A 139 -13.03 -3.90 2.51
CA PHE A 139 -12.76 -2.49 2.79
C PHE A 139 -13.48 -1.55 1.81
N LEU A 140 -14.68 -1.94 1.36
CA LEU A 140 -15.53 -1.06 0.56
C LEU A 140 -16.02 0.08 1.45
N ASP A 141 -15.40 1.24 1.31
CA ASP A 141 -15.96 2.48 1.87
C ASP A 141 -17.17 2.91 1.04
N GLU A 142 -18.32 3.08 1.67
CA GLU A 142 -19.50 3.72 1.03
C GLU A 142 -19.16 5.14 0.55
N GLU A 143 -18.28 5.84 1.26
CA GLU A 143 -17.75 7.15 0.90
C GLU A 143 -16.24 7.10 0.63
N VAL A 144 -15.85 7.16 -0.64
CA VAL A 144 -14.44 7.30 -1.02
C VAL A 144 -13.98 8.71 -0.71
N ARG A 145 -13.39 8.87 0.46
CA ARG A 145 -12.76 10.13 0.86
C ARG A 145 -11.74 10.55 -0.20
N PRO A 146 -11.68 11.84 -0.57
CA PRO A 146 -10.69 12.30 -1.54
C PRO A 146 -9.26 11.93 -1.08
N LEU A 147 -8.37 11.59 -2.02
CA LEU A 147 -6.99 11.06 -1.81
C LEU A 147 -6.86 9.55 -1.61
N LYS A 148 -7.94 8.82 -1.27
CA LYS A 148 -7.88 7.36 -1.13
C LYS A 148 -7.66 6.66 -2.49
N PHE A 149 -8.31 7.15 -3.54
CA PHE A 149 -8.12 6.61 -4.89
C PHE A 149 -6.72 6.91 -5.43
N GLU A 150 -6.21 8.12 -5.23
CA GLU A 150 -4.85 8.50 -5.62
C GLU A 150 -3.79 7.68 -4.88
N ARG A 151 -4.01 7.40 -3.58
CA ARG A 151 -3.19 6.46 -2.81
C ARG A 151 -3.24 5.06 -3.43
N PHE A 152 -4.44 4.53 -3.71
CA PHE A 152 -4.60 3.22 -4.32
C PHE A 152 -3.82 3.09 -5.65
N VAL A 153 -4.01 4.04 -6.57
CA VAL A 153 -3.28 4.03 -7.85
C VAL A 153 -1.77 4.15 -7.63
N GLY A 154 -1.34 5.01 -6.69
CA GLY A 154 0.07 5.18 -6.32
C GLY A 154 0.71 3.91 -5.77
N SER A 155 0.04 3.22 -4.84
CA SER A 155 0.47 1.93 -4.29
C SER A 155 0.59 0.89 -5.40
N MET A 156 -0.42 0.77 -6.24
CA MET A 156 -0.46 -0.25 -7.30
C MET A 156 0.60 -0.02 -8.38
N LEU A 157 0.87 1.24 -8.76
CA LEU A 157 1.97 1.58 -9.68
C LEU A 157 3.34 1.30 -9.06
N THR A 158 3.52 1.63 -7.78
CA THR A 158 4.76 1.37 -7.03
C THR A 158 5.05 -0.12 -6.94
N ILE A 159 4.02 -0.92 -6.63
CA ILE A 159 4.11 -2.38 -6.58
C ILE A 159 4.41 -2.97 -7.97
N CYS A 160 3.70 -2.52 -9.01
CA CYS A 160 3.93 -2.95 -10.38
C CYS A 160 5.38 -2.65 -10.82
N HIS A 161 5.88 -1.45 -10.53
CA HIS A 161 7.26 -1.07 -10.80
C HIS A 161 8.27 -2.00 -10.11
N PHE A 162 8.04 -2.30 -8.83
CA PHE A 162 8.88 -3.23 -8.08
C PHE A 162 8.91 -4.62 -8.73
N PHE A 163 7.77 -5.19 -9.08
CA PHE A 163 7.74 -6.53 -9.68
C PHE A 163 8.40 -6.57 -11.06
N LYS A 164 8.33 -5.47 -11.82
CA LYS A 164 8.90 -5.38 -13.16
C LYS A 164 10.40 -5.10 -13.18
N TYR A 165 10.85 -4.17 -12.35
CA TYR A 165 12.21 -3.64 -12.39
C TYR A 165 13.07 -4.06 -11.19
N HIS A 166 12.47 -4.64 -10.15
CA HIS A 166 13.11 -4.96 -8.87
C HIS A 166 13.77 -3.75 -8.18
N GLU A 167 13.22 -2.56 -8.45
CA GLU A 167 13.69 -1.28 -7.91
C GLU A 167 12.61 -0.62 -7.05
N MET A 168 13.03 0.17 -6.07
CA MET A 168 12.13 1.03 -5.31
C MET A 168 11.85 2.31 -6.10
N ALA A 169 10.59 2.51 -6.47
CA ALA A 169 10.15 3.75 -7.07
C ALA A 169 8.73 4.09 -6.60
N ILE A 170 8.60 5.07 -5.71
CA ILE A 170 7.31 5.45 -5.13
C ILE A 170 6.61 6.45 -6.05
N TYR A 171 5.43 6.06 -6.55
CA TYR A 171 4.58 6.88 -7.41
C TYR A 171 3.52 7.60 -6.57
N ARG A 172 3.56 8.93 -6.52
CA ARG A 172 2.49 9.75 -5.92
C ARG A 172 1.77 10.55 -7.00
N LEU A 173 0.47 10.33 -7.17
CA LEU A 173 -0.33 11.10 -8.13
C LEU A 173 -0.72 12.45 -7.53
N SER A 174 -0.65 13.51 -8.33
CA SER A 174 -1.24 14.80 -7.95
C SER A 174 -2.77 14.64 -7.91
N PRO A 175 -3.43 15.02 -6.80
CA PRO A 175 -4.90 14.95 -6.69
C PRO A 175 -5.61 15.74 -7.79
N GLU A 176 -5.05 16.90 -8.17
CA GLU A 176 -5.57 17.71 -9.25
C GLU A 176 -5.52 16.97 -10.60
N SER A 177 -4.45 16.22 -10.84
CA SER A 177 -4.28 15.48 -12.11
C SER A 177 -5.25 14.32 -12.29
N VAL A 178 -5.70 13.71 -11.19
CA VAL A 178 -6.66 12.59 -11.19
C VAL A 178 -8.10 13.09 -11.24
N ARG A 179 -8.42 14.19 -10.54
CA ARG A 179 -9.78 14.75 -10.49
C ARG A 179 -10.22 15.45 -11.77
N ILE A 180 -9.28 16.02 -12.53
CA ILE A 180 -9.60 16.79 -13.75
C ILE A 180 -9.73 15.86 -14.97
N TYR A 181 -9.59 14.53 -14.82
CA TYR A 181 -9.56 13.57 -15.94
C TYR A 181 -8.58 14.00 -17.03
N GLN A 182 -7.40 14.47 -16.64
CA GLN A 182 -6.36 14.79 -17.60
C GLN A 182 -5.84 13.49 -18.21
N THR A 183 -5.68 13.48 -19.53
CA THR A 183 -4.90 12.43 -20.18
C THR A 183 -3.46 12.54 -19.72
N ASN A 184 -2.92 11.45 -19.18
CA ASN A 184 -1.58 11.35 -18.59
C ASN A 184 -1.39 12.14 -17.27
N PRO A 185 -1.90 11.63 -16.14
CA PRO A 185 -1.74 12.27 -14.84
C PRO A 185 -0.27 12.43 -14.48
N ILE A 186 0.00 13.49 -13.71
CA ILE A 186 1.34 13.83 -13.25
C ILE A 186 1.58 13.08 -11.95
N ALA A 187 2.65 12.30 -11.91
CA ALA A 187 3.15 11.69 -10.69
C ALA A 187 4.49 12.25 -10.28
N ILE A 188 4.71 12.28 -8.97
CA ILE A 188 6.02 12.46 -8.37
C ILE A 188 6.58 11.08 -8.13
N LEU A 189 7.68 10.76 -8.80
CA LEU A 189 8.43 9.52 -8.64
C LEU A 189 9.59 9.76 -7.67
N HIS A 190 9.67 8.98 -6.61
CA HIS A 190 10.81 8.99 -5.69
C HIS A 190 11.67 7.75 -5.89
N LYS A 191 12.96 7.96 -6.18
CA LYS A 191 13.99 6.92 -6.34
C LYS A 191 15.18 7.25 -5.44
N GLY A 192 15.30 6.54 -4.31
CA GLY A 192 16.32 6.85 -3.30
C GLY A 192 16.16 8.28 -2.77
N THR A 193 17.21 9.10 -2.89
CA THR A 193 17.20 10.51 -2.46
C THR A 193 16.71 11.49 -3.53
N HIS A 194 16.31 11.00 -4.71
CA HIS A 194 15.92 11.85 -5.84
C HIS A 194 14.40 11.79 -6.06
N SER A 195 13.82 12.95 -6.33
CA SER A 195 12.42 13.09 -6.73
C SER A 195 12.33 13.70 -8.12
N GLU A 196 11.61 13.06 -9.03
CA GLU A 196 11.30 13.59 -10.35
C GLU A 196 9.79 13.68 -10.57
N THR A 197 9.36 14.60 -11.42
CA THR A 197 7.96 14.65 -11.86
C THR A 197 7.87 13.97 -13.21
N LYS A 198 7.07 12.91 -13.31
CA LYS A 198 6.86 12.13 -14.52
C LYS A 198 5.38 12.14 -14.89
N LYS A 199 5.08 12.29 -16.19
CA LYS A 199 3.75 12.00 -16.72
C LYS A 199 3.60 10.49 -16.84
N ILE A 200 2.54 9.95 -16.25
CA ILE A 200 2.22 8.53 -16.35
C ILE A 200 1.29 8.32 -17.53
N LYS A 201 1.48 7.25 -18.30
CA LYS A 201 0.60 6.90 -19.42
C LYS A 201 -0.69 6.23 -18.92
N LEU A 202 -1.61 7.02 -18.38
CA LEU A 202 -2.97 6.56 -18.05
C LEU A 202 -3.98 7.37 -18.88
N SER A 203 -4.80 6.67 -19.65
CA SER A 203 -5.94 7.26 -20.36
C SER A 203 -7.11 7.53 -19.40
N ILE A 204 -8.14 8.23 -19.88
CA ILE A 204 -9.37 8.44 -19.11
C ILE A 204 -10.08 7.10 -18.90
N GLU A 205 -10.07 6.22 -19.90
CA GLU A 205 -10.62 4.87 -19.83
C GLU A 205 -9.89 3.99 -18.81
N ASP A 206 -8.56 4.09 -18.75
CA ASP A 206 -7.74 3.41 -17.73
C ASP A 206 -8.14 3.87 -16.33
N LEU A 207 -8.21 5.19 -16.11
CA LEU A 207 -8.60 5.78 -14.83
C LEU A 207 -10.02 5.37 -14.43
N ASN A 208 -10.97 5.38 -15.37
CA ASN A 208 -12.35 4.92 -15.13
C ASN A 208 -12.40 3.44 -14.75
N THR A 209 -11.55 2.61 -15.37
CA THR A 209 -11.47 1.18 -15.06
C THR A 209 -10.88 0.95 -13.67
N LEU A 210 -9.77 1.63 -13.33
CA LEU A 210 -9.19 1.60 -11.99
C LEU A 210 -10.17 2.10 -10.91
N GLN A 211 -10.97 3.14 -11.20
CA GLN A 211 -12.02 3.61 -10.30
C GLN A 211 -13.10 2.54 -10.09
N LYS A 212 -13.58 1.89 -11.16
CA LYS A 212 -14.55 0.79 -11.05
C LYS A 212 -13.99 -0.35 -10.21
N ILE A 213 -12.75 -0.75 -10.47
CA ILE A 213 -12.04 -1.77 -9.69
C ILE A 213 -11.97 -1.37 -8.21
N TYR A 214 -11.64 -0.12 -7.92
CA TYR A 214 -11.54 0.38 -6.55
C TYR A 214 -12.90 0.40 -5.83
N HIS A 215 -13.95 0.89 -6.48
CA HIS A 215 -15.29 1.03 -5.87
C HIS A 215 -16.07 -0.27 -5.81
N LYS A 216 -15.89 -1.13 -6.81
CA LYS A 216 -16.73 -2.30 -7.05
C LYS A 216 -15.90 -3.49 -7.56
N PRO A 217 -14.90 -3.94 -6.80
CA PRO A 217 -14.05 -5.04 -7.22
C PRO A 217 -14.84 -6.33 -7.46
N ASN A 218 -15.97 -6.52 -6.77
CA ASN A 218 -16.86 -7.67 -6.93
C ASN A 218 -17.61 -7.71 -8.28
N GLU A 219 -17.65 -6.59 -9.03
CA GLU A 219 -18.19 -6.59 -10.40
C GLU A 219 -17.21 -7.25 -11.39
N PHE A 220 -15.97 -7.51 -10.98
CA PHE A 220 -14.95 -8.20 -11.78
C PHE A 220 -14.79 -9.65 -11.28
N GLY A 221 -14.66 -10.58 -12.22
CA GLY A 221 -14.09 -11.89 -11.90
C GLY A 221 -12.60 -11.77 -11.58
N GLU A 222 -12.05 -12.67 -10.76
CA GLU A 222 -10.61 -12.64 -10.37
C GLU A 222 -9.67 -12.50 -11.57
N ALA A 223 -9.88 -13.31 -12.61
CA ALA A 223 -9.07 -13.28 -13.82
C ALA A 223 -9.16 -11.93 -14.55
N GLU A 224 -10.34 -11.34 -14.62
CA GLU A 224 -10.57 -10.04 -15.25
C GLU A 224 -9.94 -8.91 -14.43
N TYR A 225 -10.07 -8.96 -13.10
CA TYR A 225 -9.43 -8.03 -12.17
C TYR A 225 -7.91 -8.04 -12.36
N VAL A 226 -7.28 -9.23 -12.29
CA VAL A 226 -5.83 -9.39 -12.40
C VAL A 226 -5.35 -8.93 -13.77
N TYR A 227 -6.02 -9.34 -14.84
CA TYR A 227 -5.68 -8.94 -16.21
C TYR A 227 -5.76 -7.43 -16.41
N SER A 228 -6.86 -6.80 -15.97
CA SER A 228 -7.10 -5.37 -16.15
C SER A 228 -6.10 -4.54 -15.35
N MET A 229 -5.89 -4.87 -14.07
CA MET A 229 -4.91 -4.20 -13.21
C MET A 229 -3.51 -4.30 -13.81
N LYS A 230 -3.04 -5.51 -14.14
CA LYS A 230 -1.71 -5.72 -14.69
C LYS A 230 -1.51 -4.94 -15.99
N THR A 231 -2.44 -5.07 -16.94
CA THR A 231 -2.33 -4.43 -18.26
C THR A 231 -2.26 -2.91 -18.14
N ILE A 232 -3.15 -2.31 -17.35
CA ILE A 232 -3.19 -0.86 -17.17
C ILE A 232 -1.90 -0.36 -16.50
N LEU A 233 -1.50 -1.00 -15.40
CA LEU A 233 -0.37 -0.54 -14.58
C LEU A 233 0.97 -0.74 -15.27
N GLU A 234 1.18 -1.85 -15.99
CA GLU A 234 2.40 -2.09 -16.77
C GLU A 234 2.54 -1.09 -17.92
N ASN A 235 1.44 -0.79 -18.64
CA ASN A 235 1.43 0.23 -19.69
C ASN A 235 1.73 1.63 -19.13
N ALA A 236 1.23 1.91 -17.92
CA ALA A 236 1.40 3.19 -17.25
C ALA A 236 2.86 3.48 -16.88
N ILE A 237 3.60 2.47 -16.38
CA ILE A 237 5.01 2.61 -15.98
C ILE A 237 5.98 2.65 -17.17
N ASP A 238 5.67 1.94 -18.26
CA ASP A 238 6.48 1.86 -19.48
C ASP A 238 6.39 3.08 -20.38
N GLY A 239 5.47 4.00 -20.10
CA GLY A 239 5.39 5.28 -20.78
C GLY A 239 6.70 6.07 -20.64
N ASN A 240 7.54 6.05 -21.68
CA ASN A 240 8.64 6.98 -21.86
C ASN A 240 8.05 8.33 -22.29
N PHE A 241 8.02 9.29 -21.37
CA PHE A 241 7.91 10.69 -21.74
C PHE A 241 9.23 11.36 -21.37
N ASN A 242 9.93 11.89 -22.37
CA ASN A 242 10.97 12.88 -22.17
C ASN A 242 10.33 14.04 -21.40
N ILE A 243 10.69 14.17 -20.12
CA ILE A 243 10.40 15.37 -19.36
C ILE A 243 11.40 16.40 -19.88
N GLU A 244 10.93 17.49 -20.49
CA GLU A 244 11.81 18.64 -20.75
C GLU A 244 12.50 19.02 -19.43
N PRO A 245 13.82 19.24 -19.43
CA PRO A 245 14.58 19.43 -18.20
C PRO A 245 14.00 20.59 -17.38
N ARG A 246 13.77 20.32 -16.08
CA ARG A 246 13.26 21.30 -15.11
C ARG A 246 14.18 22.52 -15.04
N VAL A 247 13.55 23.69 -14.98
CA VAL A 247 14.14 24.96 -14.55
C VAL A 247 14.84 24.76 -13.20
N THR A 248 16.15 24.94 -13.18
CA THR A 248 16.95 25.03 -11.96
C THR A 248 16.66 26.37 -11.30
N PHE A 249 16.08 26.36 -10.10
CA PHE A 249 16.10 27.54 -9.23
C PHE A 249 17.48 27.61 -8.58
N SER A 250 18.31 28.55 -9.04
CA SER A 250 19.51 28.96 -8.32
C SER A 250 19.10 29.65 -7.02
N SER A 251 19.72 29.21 -5.93
CA SER A 251 19.65 29.80 -4.58
C SER A 251 19.89 31.30 -4.56
#